data_AF-A0A8C6APB4-F1
#
_entry.id   AF-A0A8C6APB4-F1
#
_cell.length_a   1.000
_cell.length_b   1.000
_cell.length_c   1.000
_cell.angle_alpha   90.00
_cell.angle_beta   90.00
_cell.angle_gamma   90.00
#
_symmetry.space_group_name_H-M   'P 1'
#
loop_
_entity.id
_entity.type
_entity.pdbx_description
1 polymer ?
#
loop_
_entity_poly.entity_id
_entity_poly.type
_entity_poly.pdbx_seq_one_letter_code
_entity_poly.pdbx_strand_id
1 'polypeptide(L)'
;MGPRVQLPPEIQLAQRLAGNEQVTRDRAVRKLRKYIVARTQRAEGGFTHDELLKVWKGLFYCMWMQDKPLLQEELGRTISQLIHAFQTPEAQHLFLQTFWQTMNREWMGIDRLRLDKFYMLMRMVLHESLKALKTRGWDERQTEQLLELLMTGILHPDSQAPNGVKSHFIEIFLEELTKVGAHELTADQNLRLIGPFCTVAARTQDSLVLHNITRGIFEAIVEQAPLAIEDLMKELAEERDGDTPSRESPEGSVSGAEPDPGKEQGGDDDEEDSAGTVLQFDYEAVANRLFEMASRRDTPPQNRKRLYKVIRKLQALSEGLFPEDDIPEKAYRNPRGGRRVRMKKRLSESQLQNKTGRAAEEASCPDPSPASARRRRSAGADPAMPREQPGGRGRRGAPRRRRRPWAGARAKAADGQAPKAKRKRALEGQK
;
A
#
# COMPACT_ATOMS: atom_id res chain seq x y z
N MET A 1 -0.09 -55.96 7.96
CA MET A 1 -0.02 -54.48 7.90
C MET A 1 -0.95 -54.02 6.78
N GLY A 2 -1.81 -53.02 7.00
CA GLY A 2 -2.59 -52.45 5.89
C GLY A 2 -1.68 -51.71 4.89
N PRO A 3 -2.07 -51.59 3.61
CA PRO A 3 -1.29 -50.83 2.65
C PRO A 3 -1.17 -49.37 3.11
N ARG A 4 0.06 -48.88 3.25
CA ARG A 4 0.31 -47.45 3.45
C ARG A 4 -0.10 -46.74 2.16
N VAL A 5 -1.30 -46.16 2.16
CA VAL A 5 -1.75 -45.24 1.10
C VAL A 5 -0.69 -44.15 0.97
N GLN A 6 -0.02 -44.10 -0.17
CA GLN A 6 1.01 -43.08 -0.41
C GLN A 6 0.30 -41.74 -0.54
N LEU A 7 0.56 -40.83 0.41
CA LEU A 7 0.00 -39.49 0.36
C LEU A 7 0.52 -38.74 -0.88
N PRO A 8 -0.29 -37.90 -1.54
CA PRO A 8 0.16 -37.01 -2.60
C PRO A 8 1.44 -36.25 -2.23
N PRO A 9 2.37 -36.00 -3.19
CA PRO A 9 3.66 -35.38 -2.89
C PRO A 9 3.57 -34.04 -2.16
N GLU A 10 2.52 -33.27 -2.42
CA GLU A 10 2.22 -31.95 -1.84
C GLU A 10 1.91 -32.09 -0.35
N ILE A 11 1.16 -33.12 0.04
CA ILE A 11 0.86 -33.42 1.44
C ILE A 11 2.13 -33.88 2.16
N GLN A 12 2.95 -34.72 1.52
CA GLN A 12 4.24 -35.14 2.10
C GLN A 12 5.21 -33.96 2.25
N LEU A 13 5.23 -33.01 1.31
CA LEU A 13 6.02 -31.78 1.41
C LEU A 13 5.49 -30.87 2.51
N ALA A 14 4.17 -30.62 2.54
CA ALA A 14 3.53 -29.79 3.56
C ALA A 14 3.76 -30.31 4.99
N GLN A 15 3.69 -31.63 5.20
CA GLN A 15 4.01 -32.26 6.48
C GLN A 15 5.47 -32.04 6.91
N ARG A 16 6.42 -32.04 5.97
CA ARG A 16 7.84 -31.79 6.27
C ARG A 16 8.14 -30.31 6.49
N LEU A 17 7.45 -29.42 5.77
CA LEU A 17 7.50 -27.96 5.98
C LEU A 17 6.94 -27.56 7.35
N ALA A 18 5.90 -28.25 7.83
CA ALA A 18 5.35 -28.09 9.18
C ALA A 18 6.10 -28.91 10.26
N GLY A 19 7.27 -29.48 9.94
CA GLY A 19 8.04 -30.31 10.87
C GLY A 19 8.72 -29.51 11.99
N ASN A 20 8.86 -30.12 13.18
CA ASN A 20 9.45 -29.46 14.36
C ASN A 20 10.94 -29.13 14.18
N GLU A 21 11.70 -30.01 13.52
CA GLU A 21 13.14 -29.83 13.29
C GLU A 21 13.42 -28.81 12.16
N GLN A 22 14.22 -27.78 12.47
CA GLN A 22 14.62 -26.78 11.48
C GLN A 22 15.29 -27.42 10.24
N VAL A 23 16.27 -28.32 10.43
CA VAL A 23 16.98 -29.00 9.33
C VAL A 23 16.01 -29.75 8.39
N THR A 24 14.93 -30.32 8.94
CA THR A 24 13.91 -31.01 8.14
C THR A 24 13.07 -30.01 7.33
N ARG A 25 12.71 -28.85 7.90
CA ARG A 25 12.05 -27.75 7.17
C ARG A 25 12.93 -27.17 6.07
N ASP A 26 14.18 -26.85 6.36
CA ASP A 26 15.12 -26.22 5.41
C ASP A 26 15.40 -27.14 4.21
N ARG A 27 15.45 -28.46 4.44
CA ARG A 27 15.52 -29.48 3.37
C ARG A 27 14.21 -29.56 2.58
N ALA A 28 13.06 -29.40 3.24
CA ALA A 28 11.75 -29.42 2.58
C ALA A 28 11.53 -28.19 1.68
N VAL A 29 11.93 -26.98 2.11
CA VAL A 29 11.88 -25.75 1.29
C VAL A 29 12.74 -25.89 0.03
N ARG A 30 14.00 -26.33 0.17
CA ARG A 30 14.88 -26.61 -0.98
C ARG A 30 14.33 -27.69 -1.92
N LYS A 31 13.69 -28.73 -1.38
CA LYS A 31 13.01 -29.75 -2.19
C LYS A 31 11.78 -29.19 -2.90
N LEU A 32 11.01 -28.32 -2.25
CA LEU A 32 9.83 -27.67 -2.85
C LEU A 32 10.21 -26.82 -4.06
N ARG A 33 11.27 -26.00 -3.98
CA ARG A 33 11.74 -25.19 -5.14
C ARG A 33 12.05 -26.08 -6.35
N LYS A 34 12.81 -27.18 -6.14
CA LYS A 34 13.09 -28.17 -7.21
C LYS A 34 11.83 -28.86 -7.73
N TYR A 35 10.85 -29.13 -6.86
CA TYR A 35 9.58 -29.75 -7.23
C TYR A 35 8.70 -28.83 -8.07
N ILE A 36 8.62 -27.54 -7.74
CA ILE A 36 7.89 -26.53 -8.51
C ILE A 36 8.45 -26.42 -9.94
N VAL A 37 9.78 -26.29 -10.08
CA VAL A 37 10.45 -26.25 -11.39
C VAL A 37 10.12 -27.50 -12.21
N ALA A 38 10.37 -28.69 -11.65
CA ALA A 38 10.17 -29.95 -12.38
C ALA A 38 8.70 -30.23 -12.76
N ARG A 39 7.74 -29.71 -11.99
CA ARG A 39 6.30 -29.89 -12.26
C ARG A 39 5.78 -28.90 -13.29
N THR A 40 6.25 -27.66 -13.27
CA THR A 40 5.81 -26.58 -14.19
C THR A 40 6.53 -26.55 -15.53
N GLN A 41 7.62 -27.31 -15.70
CA GLN A 41 8.32 -27.48 -16.98
C GLN A 41 7.56 -28.31 -18.03
N ARG A 42 6.49 -29.03 -17.66
CA ARG A 42 5.74 -29.90 -18.58
C ARG A 42 4.51 -29.16 -19.07
N ALA A 43 4.19 -29.22 -20.36
CA ALA A 43 3.03 -28.53 -20.94
C ALA A 43 1.67 -28.99 -20.34
N GLU A 44 1.55 -30.27 -19.97
CA GLU A 44 0.40 -30.82 -19.24
C GLU A 44 0.59 -30.76 -17.70
N GLY A 45 1.74 -30.27 -17.23
CA GLY A 45 2.13 -30.24 -15.82
C GLY A 45 1.79 -28.92 -15.16
N GLY A 46 0.65 -28.90 -14.48
CA GLY A 46 0.27 -27.80 -13.59
C GLY A 46 0.24 -28.23 -12.13
N PHE A 47 0.14 -27.25 -11.23
CA PHE A 47 -0.49 -27.46 -9.95
C PHE A 47 -1.97 -27.10 -10.06
N THR A 48 -2.83 -27.89 -9.42
CA THR A 48 -4.21 -27.47 -9.17
C THR A 48 -4.25 -26.45 -8.02
N HIS A 49 -5.30 -25.64 -8.00
CA HIS A 49 -5.59 -24.69 -6.90
C HIS A 49 -5.51 -25.36 -5.53
N ASP A 50 -6.15 -26.52 -5.44
CA ASP A 50 -6.28 -27.34 -4.25
C ASP A 50 -4.94 -27.92 -3.76
N GLU A 51 -4.00 -28.20 -4.67
CA GLU A 51 -2.63 -28.62 -4.36
C GLU A 51 -1.80 -27.47 -3.80
N LEU A 52 -1.89 -26.27 -4.38
CA LEU A 52 -1.16 -25.09 -3.89
C LEU A 52 -1.68 -24.60 -2.54
N LEU A 53 -2.98 -24.74 -2.23
CA LEU A 53 -3.49 -24.53 -0.87
C LEU A 53 -2.84 -25.47 0.17
N LYS A 54 -2.55 -26.72 -0.21
CA LYS A 54 -1.85 -27.70 0.66
C LYS A 54 -0.38 -27.31 0.84
N VAL A 55 0.30 -26.89 -0.23
CA VAL A 55 1.67 -26.36 -0.17
C VAL A 55 1.75 -25.11 0.71
N TRP A 56 0.87 -24.13 0.49
CA TRP A 56 0.83 -22.89 1.28
C TRP A 56 0.51 -23.12 2.75
N LYS A 57 -0.34 -24.09 3.09
CA LYS A 57 -0.53 -24.48 4.49
C LYS A 57 0.77 -25.02 5.12
N GLY A 58 1.57 -25.77 4.37
CA GLY A 58 2.91 -26.18 4.78
C GLY A 58 3.86 -24.99 4.98
N LEU A 59 3.92 -24.07 4.02
CA LEU A 59 4.76 -22.85 4.08
C LEU A 59 4.37 -21.92 5.24
N PHE A 60 3.06 -21.75 5.48
CA PHE A 60 2.53 -20.98 6.60
C PHE A 60 3.03 -21.53 7.94
N TYR A 61 2.95 -22.85 8.16
CA TYR A 61 3.49 -23.45 9.39
C TYR A 61 5.02 -23.49 9.43
N CYS A 62 5.70 -23.53 8.28
CA CYS A 62 7.16 -23.37 8.22
C CYS A 62 7.58 -22.00 8.76
N MET A 63 6.91 -20.92 8.35
CA MET A 63 7.10 -19.57 8.89
C MET A 63 6.65 -19.49 10.36
N TRP A 64 5.52 -20.11 10.72
CA TRP A 64 5.00 -20.13 12.09
C TRP A 64 6.04 -20.66 13.11
N MET A 65 6.76 -21.73 12.76
CA MET A 65 7.77 -22.40 13.59
C MET A 65 9.15 -21.74 13.58
N GLN A 66 9.32 -20.61 12.88
CA GLN A 66 10.58 -19.86 12.89
C GLN A 66 10.50 -18.69 13.90
N ASP A 67 11.28 -18.76 14.97
CA ASP A 67 11.22 -17.81 16.09
C ASP A 67 12.41 -16.85 16.14
N LYS A 68 13.49 -17.10 15.39
CA LYS A 68 14.68 -16.21 15.34
C LYS A 68 14.50 -15.13 14.27
N PRO A 69 14.55 -13.82 14.57
CA PRO A 69 14.24 -12.74 13.62
C PRO A 69 14.98 -12.82 12.27
N LEU A 70 16.30 -12.92 12.28
CA LEU A 70 17.10 -13.02 11.04
C LEU A 70 16.71 -14.23 10.17
N LEU A 71 16.37 -15.36 10.81
CA LEU A 71 15.92 -16.55 10.09
C LEU A 71 14.45 -16.45 9.64
N GLN A 72 13.63 -15.59 10.25
CA GLN A 72 12.29 -15.27 9.74
C GLN A 72 12.43 -14.48 8.44
N GLU A 73 13.34 -13.52 8.40
CA GLU A 73 13.62 -12.71 7.21
C GLU A 73 14.18 -13.56 6.06
N GLU A 74 15.23 -14.34 6.30
CA GLU A 74 15.82 -15.28 5.33
C GLU A 74 14.78 -16.27 4.79
N LEU A 75 13.95 -16.84 5.68
CA LEU A 75 12.87 -17.74 5.29
C LEU A 75 11.78 -17.01 4.49
N GLY A 76 11.44 -15.77 4.84
CA GLY A 76 10.49 -14.94 4.11
C GLY A 76 10.95 -14.63 2.68
N ARG A 77 12.21 -14.20 2.53
CA ARG A 77 12.90 -13.97 1.25
C ARG A 77 12.93 -15.28 0.43
N THR A 78 13.26 -16.41 1.05
CA THR A 78 13.25 -17.73 0.40
C THR A 78 11.86 -18.18 -0.06
N ILE A 79 10.80 -17.92 0.72
CA ILE A 79 9.42 -18.31 0.40
C ILE A 79 8.83 -17.43 -0.71
N SER A 80 9.02 -16.12 -0.64
CA SER A 80 8.51 -15.18 -1.64
C SER A 80 9.12 -15.43 -3.02
N GLN A 81 10.43 -15.65 -3.09
CA GLN A 81 11.15 -16.00 -4.33
C GLN A 81 10.74 -17.34 -4.97
N LEU A 82 9.89 -18.16 -4.32
CA LEU A 82 9.33 -19.36 -4.97
C LEU A 82 8.46 -19.01 -6.18
N ILE A 83 7.91 -17.80 -6.28
CA ILE A 83 7.14 -17.36 -7.46
C ILE A 83 7.98 -17.43 -8.75
N HIS A 84 9.28 -17.13 -8.66
CA HIS A 84 10.22 -17.20 -9.80
C HIS A 84 10.63 -18.64 -10.18
N ALA A 85 10.20 -19.65 -9.42
CA ALA A 85 10.44 -21.06 -9.76
C ALA A 85 9.37 -21.65 -10.72
N PHE A 86 8.23 -20.99 -10.85
CA PHE A 86 7.14 -21.38 -11.76
C PHE A 86 7.45 -20.90 -13.19
N GLN A 87 7.33 -21.79 -14.17
CA GLN A 87 7.67 -21.48 -15.57
C GLN A 87 6.57 -20.72 -16.33
N THR A 88 5.33 -20.70 -15.86
CA THR A 88 4.20 -20.05 -16.55
C THR A 88 3.55 -18.95 -15.70
N PRO A 89 3.09 -17.85 -16.32
CA PRO A 89 2.38 -16.78 -15.61
C PRO A 89 1.12 -17.27 -14.89
N GLU A 90 0.36 -18.20 -15.49
CA GLU A 90 -0.86 -18.75 -14.90
C GLU A 90 -0.56 -19.50 -13.60
N ALA A 91 0.57 -20.19 -13.51
CA ALA A 91 0.97 -20.90 -12.31
C ALA A 91 1.55 -19.95 -11.24
N GLN A 92 2.23 -18.86 -11.64
CA GLN A 92 2.62 -17.76 -10.74
C GLN A 92 1.39 -17.07 -10.13
N HIS A 93 0.41 -16.74 -10.97
CA HIS A 93 -0.86 -16.15 -10.57
C HIS A 93 -1.62 -17.07 -9.61
N LEU A 94 -1.71 -18.38 -9.90
CA LEU A 94 -2.36 -19.36 -9.02
C LEU A 94 -1.64 -19.53 -7.68
N PHE A 95 -0.30 -19.49 -7.67
CA PHE A 95 0.51 -19.48 -6.45
C PHE A 95 0.23 -18.26 -5.59
N LEU A 96 0.13 -17.07 -6.18
CA LEU A 96 -0.22 -15.85 -5.46
C LEU A 96 -1.68 -15.84 -4.99
N GLN A 97 -2.62 -16.35 -5.79
CA GLN A 97 -4.03 -16.42 -5.42
C GLN A 97 -4.23 -17.30 -4.17
N THR A 98 -3.56 -18.45 -4.15
CA THR A 98 -3.61 -19.40 -3.02
C THR A 98 -2.82 -18.93 -1.79
N PHE A 99 -1.84 -18.03 -1.95
CA PHE A 99 -1.22 -17.29 -0.85
C PHE A 99 -2.24 -16.42 -0.13
N TRP A 100 -2.88 -15.48 -0.84
CA TRP A 100 -3.81 -14.52 -0.22
C TRP A 100 -5.02 -15.23 0.40
N GLN A 101 -5.53 -16.29 -0.23
CA GLN A 101 -6.58 -17.13 0.36
C GLN A 101 -6.12 -17.83 1.65
N THR A 102 -4.87 -18.31 1.70
CA THR A 102 -4.30 -18.90 2.93
C THR A 102 -4.12 -17.85 4.01
N MET A 103 -3.59 -16.67 3.68
CA MET A 103 -3.45 -15.56 4.63
C MET A 103 -4.80 -15.13 5.18
N ASN A 104 -5.81 -14.90 4.34
CA ASN A 104 -7.18 -14.53 4.75
C ASN A 104 -7.79 -15.57 5.72
N ARG A 105 -7.62 -16.86 5.42
CA ARG A 105 -8.17 -17.96 6.23
C ARG A 105 -7.51 -18.08 7.60
N GLU A 106 -6.18 -18.05 7.65
CA GLU A 106 -5.43 -18.31 8.88
C GLU A 106 -5.25 -17.04 9.75
N TRP A 107 -5.49 -15.84 9.21
CA TRP A 107 -5.21 -14.54 9.86
C TRP A 107 -5.72 -14.44 11.30
N MET A 108 -6.98 -14.84 11.53
CA MET A 108 -7.62 -14.75 12.85
C MET A 108 -7.05 -15.73 13.87
N GLY A 109 -6.27 -16.72 13.43
CA GLY A 109 -5.54 -17.66 14.27
C GLY A 109 -4.12 -17.20 14.62
N ILE A 110 -3.60 -16.13 14.00
CA ILE A 110 -2.26 -15.60 14.28
C ILE A 110 -2.31 -14.79 15.59
N ASP A 111 -1.52 -15.22 16.58
CA ASP A 111 -1.37 -14.46 17.82
C ASP A 111 -0.44 -13.24 17.64
N ARG A 112 -0.59 -12.26 18.53
CA ARG A 112 0.14 -10.99 18.46
C ARG A 112 1.67 -11.15 18.39
N LEU A 113 2.26 -12.18 19.00
CA LEU A 113 3.73 -12.36 19.01
C LEU A 113 4.27 -12.89 17.66
N ARG A 114 3.39 -13.37 16.79
CA ARG A 114 3.74 -13.90 15.46
C ARG A 114 3.33 -12.97 14.31
N LEU A 115 2.59 -11.91 14.58
CA LEU A 115 1.96 -11.08 13.55
C LEU A 115 2.98 -10.39 12.63
N ASP A 116 4.05 -9.84 13.21
CA ASP A 116 5.03 -9.01 12.48
C ASP A 116 5.74 -9.78 11.35
N LYS A 117 6.12 -11.05 11.58
CA LYS A 117 6.72 -11.89 10.53
C LYS A 117 5.75 -12.26 9.39
N PHE A 118 4.44 -12.28 9.67
CA PHE A 118 3.43 -12.50 8.62
C PHE A 118 3.13 -11.22 7.83
N TYR A 119 3.17 -10.04 8.47
CA TYR A 119 3.19 -8.76 7.76
C TYR A 119 4.42 -8.61 6.85
N MET A 120 5.60 -8.96 7.36
CA MET A 120 6.84 -9.01 6.57
C MET A 120 6.72 -10.00 5.39
N LEU A 121 6.17 -11.20 5.61
CA LEU A 121 5.95 -12.16 4.53
C LEU A 121 4.99 -11.62 3.45
N MET A 122 3.90 -10.95 3.83
CA MET A 122 3.00 -10.29 2.86
C MET A 122 3.72 -9.22 2.04
N ARG A 123 4.61 -8.44 2.68
CA ARG A 123 5.43 -7.43 2.01
C ARG A 123 6.37 -8.06 0.99
N MET A 124 7.13 -9.08 1.40
CA MET A 124 8.06 -9.81 0.52
C MET A 124 7.34 -10.52 -0.64
N VAL A 125 6.18 -11.14 -0.40
CA VAL A 125 5.40 -11.80 -1.47
C VAL A 125 4.85 -10.78 -2.46
N LEU A 126 4.39 -9.61 -2.01
CA LEU A 126 3.98 -8.52 -2.92
C LEU A 126 5.17 -8.02 -3.75
N HIS A 127 6.31 -7.76 -3.09
CA HIS A 127 7.55 -7.31 -3.73
C HIS A 127 8.01 -8.27 -4.84
N GLU A 128 8.11 -9.57 -4.56
CA GLU A 128 8.52 -10.57 -5.55
C GLU A 128 7.47 -10.77 -6.66
N SER A 129 6.18 -10.51 -6.38
CA SER A 129 5.12 -10.50 -7.41
C SER A 129 5.25 -9.31 -8.37
N LEU A 130 5.64 -8.14 -7.86
CA LEU A 130 5.94 -6.97 -8.67
C LEU A 130 7.24 -7.16 -9.47
N LYS A 131 8.29 -7.75 -8.88
CA LYS A 131 9.51 -8.15 -9.60
C LYS A 131 9.20 -9.15 -10.74
N ALA A 132 8.24 -10.06 -10.54
CA ALA A 132 7.80 -10.98 -11.60
C ALA A 132 7.09 -10.26 -12.77
N LEU A 133 6.42 -9.12 -12.55
CA LEU A 133 5.92 -8.26 -13.63
C LEU A 133 7.04 -7.46 -14.29
N LYS A 134 7.96 -6.90 -13.48
CA LYS A 134 9.13 -6.14 -13.95
C LYS A 134 9.96 -6.92 -14.97
N THR A 135 10.30 -8.16 -14.64
CA THR A 135 11.05 -9.07 -15.55
C THR A 135 10.34 -9.40 -16.87
N ARG A 136 9.04 -9.07 -17.00
CA ARG A 136 8.23 -9.21 -18.22
C ARG A 136 7.96 -7.87 -18.92
N GLY A 137 8.67 -6.80 -18.54
CA GLY A 137 8.48 -5.47 -19.11
C GLY A 137 7.13 -4.83 -18.76
N TRP A 138 6.55 -5.17 -17.61
CA TRP A 138 5.25 -4.64 -17.15
C TRP A 138 4.10 -4.89 -18.15
N ASP A 139 4.06 -6.10 -18.74
CA ASP A 139 2.99 -6.52 -19.66
C ASP A 139 1.59 -6.18 -19.11
N GLU A 140 0.77 -5.55 -19.95
CA GLU A 140 -0.51 -4.99 -19.53
C GLU A 140 -1.49 -6.08 -19.08
N ARG A 141 -1.55 -7.22 -19.78
CA ARG A 141 -2.46 -8.33 -19.42
C ARG A 141 -2.05 -8.98 -18.11
N GLN A 142 -0.75 -9.17 -17.90
CA GLN A 142 -0.22 -9.70 -16.63
C GLN A 142 -0.44 -8.72 -15.47
N THR A 143 -0.31 -7.43 -15.73
CA THR A 143 -0.58 -6.36 -14.76
C THR A 143 -2.06 -6.33 -14.39
N GLU A 144 -2.98 -6.36 -15.36
CA GLU A 144 -4.41 -6.45 -15.14
C GLU A 144 -4.80 -7.71 -14.33
N GLN A 145 -4.26 -8.88 -14.70
CA GLN A 145 -4.49 -10.13 -13.96
C GLN A 145 -3.99 -10.07 -12.52
N LEU A 146 -2.80 -9.50 -12.26
CA LEU A 146 -2.31 -9.30 -10.89
C LEU A 146 -3.23 -8.37 -10.10
N LEU A 147 -3.62 -7.24 -10.68
CA LEU A 147 -4.51 -6.27 -10.03
C LEU A 147 -5.89 -6.89 -9.75
N GLU A 148 -6.48 -7.62 -10.68
CA GLU A 148 -7.75 -8.32 -10.48
C GLU A 148 -7.67 -9.31 -9.31
N LEU A 149 -6.60 -10.12 -9.24
CA LEU A 149 -6.35 -11.06 -8.13
C LEU A 149 -6.25 -10.33 -6.78
N LEU A 150 -5.47 -9.26 -6.70
CA LEU A 150 -5.27 -8.50 -5.46
C LEU A 150 -6.56 -7.81 -5.02
N MET A 151 -7.30 -7.20 -5.95
CA MET A 151 -8.56 -6.53 -5.66
C MET A 151 -9.65 -7.52 -5.25
N THR A 152 -9.87 -8.59 -6.00
CA THR A 152 -10.89 -9.61 -5.69
C THR A 152 -10.56 -10.38 -4.41
N GLY A 153 -9.29 -10.74 -4.21
CA GLY A 153 -8.83 -11.50 -3.05
C GLY A 153 -8.73 -10.71 -1.74
N ILE A 154 -8.52 -9.39 -1.81
CA ILE A 154 -8.23 -8.56 -0.61
C ILE A 154 -9.25 -7.44 -0.42
N LEU A 155 -9.53 -6.61 -1.43
CA LEU A 155 -10.27 -5.34 -1.24
C LEU A 155 -11.75 -5.37 -1.66
N HIS A 156 -12.20 -6.40 -2.37
CA HIS A 156 -13.60 -6.56 -2.77
C HIS A 156 -14.52 -6.69 -1.53
N PRO A 157 -15.77 -6.18 -1.56
CA PRO A 157 -16.69 -6.32 -0.43
C PRO A 157 -16.93 -7.78 -0.01
N ASP A 158 -17.01 -8.69 -0.98
CA ASP A 158 -17.21 -10.13 -0.72
C ASP A 158 -15.93 -10.86 -0.31
N SER A 159 -14.77 -10.19 -0.34
CA SER A 159 -13.52 -10.77 0.14
C SER A 159 -13.64 -11.06 1.64
N GLN A 160 -13.42 -12.32 2.01
CA GLN A 160 -13.35 -12.75 3.41
C GLN A 160 -12.02 -12.30 4.07
N ALA A 161 -11.34 -11.32 3.50
CA ALA A 161 -10.09 -10.76 3.99
C ALA A 161 -10.33 -9.91 5.24
N PRO A 162 -9.70 -10.23 6.39
CA PRO A 162 -9.84 -9.43 7.60
C PRO A 162 -9.20 -8.04 7.49
N ASN A 163 -9.65 -7.11 8.33
CA ASN A 163 -9.21 -5.71 8.27
C ASN A 163 -7.69 -5.52 8.44
N GLY A 164 -6.99 -6.42 9.15
CA GLY A 164 -5.52 -6.39 9.25
C GLY A 164 -4.84 -6.66 7.90
N VAL A 165 -5.30 -7.67 7.17
CA VAL A 165 -4.83 -7.97 5.79
C VAL A 165 -5.11 -6.79 4.87
N LYS A 166 -6.35 -6.27 4.88
CA LYS A 166 -6.78 -5.13 4.06
C LYS A 166 -5.94 -3.89 4.32
N SER A 167 -5.73 -3.53 5.59
CA SER A 167 -4.99 -2.32 5.98
C SER A 167 -3.53 -2.43 5.57
N HIS A 168 -2.85 -3.50 5.96
CA HIS A 168 -1.44 -3.71 5.63
C HIS A 168 -1.21 -3.75 4.13
N PHE A 169 -2.05 -4.47 3.36
CA PHE A 169 -1.95 -4.50 1.89
C PHE A 169 -1.99 -3.09 1.28
N ILE A 170 -2.92 -2.24 1.71
CA ILE A 170 -3.02 -0.86 1.21
C ILE A 170 -1.80 -0.03 1.61
N GLU A 171 -1.33 -0.18 2.85
CA GLU A 171 -0.17 0.54 3.38
C GLU A 171 1.12 0.19 2.61
N ILE A 172 1.36 -1.09 2.30
CA ILE A 172 2.58 -1.52 1.61
C ILE A 172 2.54 -1.37 0.09
N PHE A 173 1.36 -1.21 -0.53
CA PHE A 173 1.23 -1.34 -1.99
C PHE A 173 2.08 -0.33 -2.75
N LEU A 174 1.97 0.95 -2.38
CA LEU A 174 2.74 2.01 -3.04
C LEU A 174 4.22 1.91 -2.69
N GLU A 175 4.56 1.57 -1.43
CA GLU A 175 5.95 1.41 -0.97
C GLU A 175 6.71 0.32 -1.74
N GLU A 176 6.11 -0.86 -1.94
CA GLU A 176 6.73 -1.94 -2.72
C GLU A 176 6.69 -1.68 -4.22
N LEU A 177 5.70 -0.93 -4.73
CA LEU A 177 5.69 -0.51 -6.12
C LEU A 177 6.83 0.46 -6.45
N THR A 178 7.10 1.45 -5.58
CA THR A 178 8.22 2.37 -5.74
C THR A 178 9.54 1.61 -5.83
N LYS A 179 9.85 0.74 -4.85
CA LYS A 179 11.10 -0.04 -4.80
C LYS A 179 11.36 -0.90 -6.04
N VAL A 180 10.31 -1.37 -6.71
CA VAL A 180 10.45 -2.25 -7.88
C VAL A 180 10.48 -1.45 -9.18
N GLY A 181 9.61 -0.45 -9.31
CA GLY A 181 9.28 0.17 -10.59
C GLY A 181 9.54 1.68 -10.73
N ALA A 182 10.04 2.39 -9.71
CA ALA A 182 10.22 3.85 -9.80
C ALA A 182 11.04 4.33 -11.01
N HIS A 183 12.08 3.58 -11.38
CA HIS A 183 12.96 3.90 -12.52
C HIS A 183 12.43 3.45 -13.90
N GLU A 184 11.36 2.67 -13.97
CA GLU A 184 10.86 2.07 -15.24
C GLU A 184 9.41 2.44 -15.56
N LEU A 185 8.60 2.74 -14.55
CA LEU A 185 7.16 2.94 -14.72
C LEU A 185 6.86 4.37 -15.17
N THR A 186 6.29 4.48 -16.36
CA THR A 186 5.68 5.73 -16.84
C THR A 186 4.51 6.16 -15.96
N ALA A 187 4.22 7.47 -15.95
CA ALA A 187 3.06 8.04 -15.26
C ALA A 187 1.73 7.33 -15.62
N ASP A 188 1.56 6.92 -16.88
CA ASP A 188 0.38 6.19 -17.36
C ASP A 188 0.29 4.75 -16.84
N GLN A 189 1.42 4.06 -16.66
CA GLN A 189 1.45 2.74 -16.02
C GLN A 189 1.15 2.88 -14.52
N ASN A 190 1.72 3.88 -13.85
CA ASN A 190 1.45 4.19 -12.45
C ASN A 190 -0.04 4.52 -12.23
N LEU A 191 -0.65 5.30 -13.12
CA LEU A 191 -2.09 5.58 -13.09
C LEU A 191 -2.95 4.31 -13.28
N ARG A 192 -2.56 3.41 -14.19
CA ARG A 192 -3.23 2.10 -14.37
C ARG A 192 -3.13 1.24 -13.10
N LEU A 193 -1.96 1.17 -12.47
CA LEU A 193 -1.72 0.41 -11.24
C LEU A 193 -2.53 0.92 -10.04
N ILE A 194 -2.73 2.24 -9.88
CA ILE A 194 -3.59 2.79 -8.83
C ILE A 194 -5.08 2.85 -9.20
N GLY A 195 -5.44 2.69 -10.49
CA GLY A 195 -6.81 2.79 -11.01
C GLY A 195 -7.86 1.92 -10.29
N PRO A 196 -7.54 0.68 -9.84
CA PRO A 196 -8.46 -0.11 -9.04
C PRO A 196 -8.72 0.48 -7.65
N PHE A 197 -7.72 1.11 -7.01
CA PHE A 197 -7.90 1.79 -5.72
C PHE A 197 -8.84 3.00 -5.84
N CYS A 198 -8.79 3.75 -6.96
CA CYS A 198 -9.77 4.80 -7.28
C CYS A 198 -11.21 4.24 -7.32
N THR A 199 -11.37 3.03 -7.86
CA THR A 199 -12.67 2.33 -7.94
C THR A 199 -13.15 1.85 -6.58
N VAL A 200 -12.28 1.23 -5.78
CA VAL A 200 -12.63 0.76 -4.43
C VAL A 200 -12.97 1.93 -3.51
N ALA A 201 -12.17 3.00 -3.51
CA ALA A 201 -12.41 4.18 -2.68
C ALA A 201 -13.73 4.89 -3.02
N ALA A 202 -14.12 4.94 -4.29
CA ALA A 202 -15.40 5.51 -4.70
C ALA A 202 -16.62 4.70 -4.23
N ARG A 203 -16.49 3.37 -4.06
CA ARG A 203 -17.62 2.46 -3.85
C ARG A 203 -17.73 1.84 -2.45
N THR A 204 -16.62 1.72 -1.73
CA THR A 204 -16.59 1.01 -0.44
C THR A 204 -17.50 1.63 0.60
N GLN A 205 -18.21 0.78 1.34
CA GLN A 205 -18.98 1.18 2.54
C GLN A 205 -18.12 1.14 3.81
N ASP A 206 -16.94 0.52 3.75
CA ASP A 206 -16.02 0.46 4.88
C ASP A 206 -15.19 1.75 4.99
N SER A 207 -15.50 2.52 6.02
CA SER A 207 -14.83 3.80 6.33
C SER A 207 -13.34 3.67 6.68
N LEU A 208 -12.89 2.49 7.13
CA LEU A 208 -11.48 2.17 7.41
C LEU A 208 -10.75 1.89 6.09
N VAL A 209 -11.29 1.04 5.22
CA VAL A 209 -10.73 0.82 3.87
C VAL A 209 -10.64 2.14 3.11
N LEU A 210 -11.69 2.96 3.14
CA LEU A 210 -11.66 4.31 2.56
C LEU A 210 -10.57 5.20 3.18
N HIS A 211 -10.39 5.16 4.50
CA HIS A 211 -9.35 5.95 5.17
C HIS A 211 -7.95 5.52 4.73
N ASN A 212 -7.70 4.21 4.72
CA ASN A 212 -6.40 3.64 4.40
C ASN A 212 -6.05 3.88 2.93
N ILE A 213 -6.99 3.73 1.98
CA ILE A 213 -6.72 4.06 0.57
C ILE A 213 -6.49 5.57 0.40
N THR A 214 -7.29 6.41 1.07
CA THR A 214 -7.08 7.87 1.03
C THR A 214 -5.68 8.23 1.48
N ARG A 215 -5.20 7.65 2.59
CA ARG A 215 -3.91 7.98 3.20
C ARG A 215 -2.73 7.31 2.51
N GLY A 216 -2.71 5.98 2.48
CA GLY A 216 -1.57 5.17 2.01
C GLY A 216 -1.37 5.15 0.49
N ILE A 217 -2.39 5.53 -0.29
CA ILE A 217 -2.25 5.70 -1.75
C ILE A 217 -2.27 7.19 -2.11
N PHE A 218 -3.41 7.87 -1.96
CA PHE A 218 -3.55 9.18 -2.60
C PHE A 218 -2.87 10.34 -1.86
N GLU A 219 -2.88 10.35 -0.53
CA GLU A 219 -2.14 11.36 0.24
C GLU A 219 -0.64 11.09 0.18
N ALA A 220 -0.21 9.82 0.16
CA ALA A 220 1.19 9.44 -0.09
C ALA A 220 1.72 9.96 -1.46
N ILE A 221 0.95 9.83 -2.55
CA ILE A 221 1.30 10.41 -3.87
C ILE A 221 1.46 11.94 -3.78
N VAL A 222 0.59 12.62 -3.03
CA VAL A 222 0.66 14.08 -2.84
C VAL A 222 1.87 14.48 -1.98
N GLU A 223 2.21 13.70 -0.96
CA GLU A 223 3.34 13.92 -0.06
C GLU A 223 4.69 13.65 -0.76
N GLN A 224 4.75 12.71 -1.70
CA GLN A 224 5.94 12.40 -2.51
C GLN A 224 6.14 13.35 -3.71
N ALA A 225 5.12 14.11 -4.11
CA ALA A 225 5.17 14.97 -5.29
C ALA A 225 6.33 16.00 -5.35
N PRO A 226 6.78 16.63 -4.23
CA PRO A 226 7.94 17.51 -4.26
C PRO A 226 9.24 16.79 -4.67
N LEU A 227 9.43 15.55 -4.21
CA LEU A 227 10.59 14.72 -4.55
C LEU A 227 10.53 14.28 -6.02
N ALA A 228 9.35 13.86 -6.49
CA ALA A 228 9.15 13.44 -7.88
C ALA A 228 9.50 14.55 -8.88
N ILE A 229 9.13 15.79 -8.56
CA ILE A 229 9.43 16.96 -9.38
C ILE A 229 10.92 17.34 -9.27
N GLU A 230 11.57 17.15 -8.13
CA GLU A 230 13.02 17.36 -7.97
C GLU A 230 13.84 16.34 -8.79
N ASP A 231 13.48 15.06 -8.73
CA ASP A 231 14.05 13.98 -9.55
C ASP A 231 13.94 14.30 -11.05
N LEU A 232 12.72 14.62 -11.51
CA LEU A 232 12.47 14.96 -12.92
C LEU A 232 13.22 16.24 -13.36
N MET A 233 13.35 17.24 -12.49
CA MET A 233 14.14 18.45 -12.77
C MET A 233 15.64 18.16 -12.87
N LYS A 234 16.14 17.17 -12.12
CA LYS A 234 17.54 16.73 -12.17
C LYS A 234 17.83 15.98 -13.47
N GLU A 235 16.99 15.01 -13.85
CA GLU A 235 17.09 14.28 -15.12
C GLU A 235 17.12 15.24 -16.32
N LEU A 236 16.19 16.20 -16.37
CA LEU A 236 16.13 17.23 -17.43
C LEU A 236 17.31 18.22 -17.43
N ALA A 237 18.12 18.27 -16.37
CA ALA A 237 19.34 19.06 -16.34
C ALA A 237 20.54 18.24 -16.87
N GLU A 238 20.64 16.98 -16.45
CA GLU A 238 21.68 16.05 -16.91
C GLU A 238 21.59 15.80 -18.44
N GLU A 239 20.38 15.69 -18.99
CA GLU A 239 20.14 15.62 -20.45
C GLU A 239 20.64 16.87 -21.21
N ARG A 240 20.75 18.04 -20.56
CA ARG A 240 21.15 19.30 -21.21
C ARG A 240 22.66 19.53 -21.20
N ASP A 241 23.35 19.09 -20.15
CA ASP A 241 24.81 19.21 -20.06
C ASP A 241 25.55 18.10 -20.85
N GLY A 242 24.87 16.99 -21.15
CA GLY A 242 25.42 15.85 -21.91
C GLY A 242 25.84 16.12 -23.36
N ASP A 243 25.44 17.24 -23.97
CA ASP A 243 25.76 17.60 -25.37
C ASP A 243 27.09 18.39 -25.51
N THR A 244 27.95 18.37 -24.47
CA THR A 244 29.22 19.12 -24.44
C THR A 244 30.44 18.20 -24.30
N PRO A 245 31.28 18.00 -25.35
CA PRO A 245 32.45 17.12 -25.28
C PRO A 245 33.63 17.79 -24.56
N SER A 246 33.56 17.85 -23.22
CA SER A 246 34.52 18.53 -22.36
C SER A 246 35.65 17.63 -21.87
N ARG A 247 36.57 17.33 -22.79
CA ARG A 247 38.03 17.10 -22.62
C ARG A 247 38.51 16.51 -21.28
N GLU A 248 38.96 15.26 -21.35
CA GLU A 248 39.92 14.68 -20.41
C GLU A 248 41.16 15.58 -20.20
N SER A 249 41.72 15.58 -18.99
CA SER A 249 43.13 15.87 -18.72
C SER A 249 43.56 15.31 -17.35
N PRO A 250 44.86 14.98 -17.15
CA PRO A 250 45.22 13.76 -16.42
C PRO A 250 46.14 13.96 -15.21
N GLU A 251 46.05 13.04 -14.24
CA GLU A 251 47.05 12.75 -13.17
C GLU A 251 46.59 11.44 -12.47
N GLY A 252 47.41 10.49 -12.02
CA GLY A 252 48.86 10.32 -12.11
C GLY A 252 49.41 9.41 -10.98
N SER A 253 50.03 8.28 -11.33
CA SER A 253 50.99 7.48 -10.52
C SER A 253 50.56 6.22 -9.70
N VAL A 254 50.57 5.07 -10.38
CA VAL A 254 51.29 3.79 -10.06
C VAL A 254 51.26 3.15 -8.64
N SER A 255 50.71 1.92 -8.55
CA SER A 255 51.28 0.65 -7.99
C SER A 255 50.14 -0.28 -7.50
N GLY A 256 50.07 -1.60 -7.72
CA GLY A 256 50.98 -2.54 -8.37
C GLY A 256 50.98 -3.93 -7.70
N ALA A 257 50.03 -4.82 -8.00
CA ALA A 257 50.03 -6.26 -7.64
C ALA A 257 49.02 -7.07 -8.51
N GLU A 258 49.34 -8.34 -8.79
CA GLU A 258 48.62 -9.21 -9.75
C GLU A 258 47.38 -9.96 -9.16
N PRO A 259 46.47 -10.49 -10.01
CA PRO A 259 45.27 -11.19 -9.58
C PRO A 259 45.44 -12.72 -9.44
N ASP A 260 44.76 -13.31 -8.45
CA ASP A 260 44.55 -14.76 -8.30
C ASP A 260 43.04 -15.08 -8.43
N PRO A 261 42.60 -16.02 -9.30
CA PRO A 261 41.20 -16.15 -9.67
C PRO A 261 40.45 -17.16 -8.78
N GLY A 262 39.50 -16.68 -7.97
CA GLY A 262 38.76 -17.60 -7.10
C GLY A 262 37.66 -17.03 -6.20
N LYS A 263 36.72 -16.23 -6.74
CA LYS A 263 35.40 -16.04 -6.08
C LYS A 263 34.25 -16.10 -7.08
N GLU A 264 33.25 -16.89 -6.72
CA GLU A 264 32.04 -17.13 -7.48
C GLU A 264 31.16 -15.88 -7.52
N GLN A 265 30.43 -15.68 -8.63
CA GLN A 265 29.48 -14.59 -8.80
C GLN A 265 28.26 -14.79 -7.89
N GLY A 266 28.28 -14.11 -6.74
CA GLY A 266 27.07 -13.69 -6.05
C GLY A 266 26.75 -12.27 -6.49
N GLY A 267 25.83 -12.11 -7.44
CA GLY A 267 25.32 -10.79 -7.81
C GLY A 267 24.42 -10.28 -6.69
N ASP A 268 24.90 -9.25 -5.99
CA ASP A 268 24.20 -8.52 -4.93
C ASP A 268 24.45 -7.02 -5.16
N ASP A 269 24.07 -6.58 -6.37
CA ASP A 269 24.03 -5.17 -6.78
C ASP A 269 22.55 -4.70 -6.77
N ASP A 270 22.33 -3.40 -6.55
CA ASP A 270 21.06 -2.66 -6.64
C ASP A 270 20.05 -2.69 -5.45
N GLU A 271 20.44 -2.99 -4.19
CA GLU A 271 19.56 -2.74 -3.01
C GLU A 271 19.82 -1.41 -2.24
N GLU A 272 20.90 -0.64 -2.51
CA GLU A 272 21.20 0.63 -1.79
C GLU A 272 20.86 1.94 -2.54
N ASP A 273 20.94 2.03 -3.88
CA ASP A 273 20.73 3.31 -4.61
C ASP A 273 19.25 3.70 -4.84
N SER A 274 18.31 2.76 -4.67
CA SER A 274 16.86 3.04 -4.85
C SER A 274 16.25 3.88 -3.70
N ALA A 275 17.02 4.28 -2.69
CA ALA A 275 16.51 4.95 -1.49
C ALA A 275 15.99 6.39 -1.69
N GLY A 276 16.25 7.01 -2.85
CA GLY A 276 15.82 8.37 -3.19
C GLY A 276 14.62 8.47 -4.14
N THR A 277 14.58 7.64 -5.17
CA THR A 277 13.67 7.83 -6.32
C THR A 277 12.22 7.48 -6.00
N VAL A 278 11.30 8.35 -6.42
CA VAL A 278 9.86 8.17 -6.23
C VAL A 278 9.09 7.94 -7.53
N LEU A 279 7.89 7.38 -7.44
CA LEU A 279 7.04 7.12 -8.60
C LEU A 279 6.54 8.44 -9.24
N GLN A 280 6.74 8.57 -10.55
CA GLN A 280 6.23 9.69 -11.33
C GLN A 280 4.74 9.53 -11.63
N PHE A 281 3.96 10.60 -11.47
CA PHE A 281 2.52 10.63 -11.76
C PHE A 281 2.12 11.91 -12.48
N ASP A 282 1.22 11.79 -13.45
CA ASP A 282 0.45 12.92 -13.95
C ASP A 282 -0.65 13.25 -12.93
N TYR A 283 -0.43 14.29 -12.13
CA TYR A 283 -1.38 14.72 -11.10
C TYR A 283 -2.74 15.15 -11.67
N GLU A 284 -2.79 15.69 -12.88
CA GLU A 284 -4.04 16.03 -13.56
C GLU A 284 -4.79 14.76 -13.95
N ALA A 285 -4.13 13.77 -14.56
CA ALA A 285 -4.75 12.50 -14.92
C ALA A 285 -5.24 11.70 -13.69
N VAL A 286 -4.47 11.69 -12.59
CA VAL A 286 -4.90 11.10 -11.31
C VAL A 286 -6.12 11.85 -10.74
N ALA A 287 -6.11 13.19 -10.75
CA ALA A 287 -7.23 14.00 -10.30
C ALA A 287 -8.50 13.75 -11.12
N ASN A 288 -8.38 13.73 -12.45
CA ASN A 288 -9.46 13.49 -13.40
C ASN A 288 -10.05 12.07 -13.22
N ARG A 289 -9.21 11.04 -13.07
CA ARG A 289 -9.67 9.67 -12.81
C ARG A 289 -10.39 9.55 -11.47
N LEU A 290 -9.90 10.19 -10.41
CA LEU A 290 -10.60 10.23 -9.13
C LEU A 290 -11.92 11.01 -9.20
N PHE A 291 -11.96 12.12 -9.94
CA PHE A 291 -13.16 12.93 -10.13
C PHE A 291 -14.24 12.16 -10.90
N GLU A 292 -13.86 11.48 -11.98
CA GLU A 292 -14.75 10.61 -12.76
C GLU A 292 -15.41 9.55 -11.87
N MET A 293 -14.62 8.88 -11.01
CA MET A 293 -15.13 7.84 -10.10
C MET A 293 -15.96 8.40 -8.93
N ALA A 294 -15.62 9.57 -8.39
CA ALA A 294 -16.33 10.20 -7.27
C ALA A 294 -17.62 10.94 -7.67
N SER A 295 -17.74 11.33 -8.94
CA SER A 295 -18.90 12.03 -9.50
C SER A 295 -20.06 11.10 -9.84
N ARG A 296 -19.84 9.78 -9.84
CA ARG A 296 -20.88 8.79 -10.15
C ARG A 296 -22.00 8.80 -9.10
N ARG A 297 -23.18 8.36 -9.51
CA ARG A 297 -24.39 8.37 -8.65
C ARG A 297 -24.36 7.29 -7.56
N ASP A 298 -23.60 6.21 -7.77
CA ASP A 298 -23.35 5.12 -6.80
C ASP A 298 -22.36 5.49 -5.70
N THR A 299 -21.55 6.56 -5.87
CA THR A 299 -20.58 7.01 -4.86
C THR A 299 -21.26 7.50 -3.57
N PRO A 300 -20.96 6.93 -2.38
CA PRO A 300 -21.50 7.41 -1.12
C PRO A 300 -21.08 8.87 -0.82
N PRO A 301 -21.95 9.70 -0.20
CA PRO A 301 -21.65 11.11 0.06
C PRO A 301 -20.39 11.34 0.92
N GLN A 302 -20.09 10.43 1.85
CA GLN A 302 -18.89 10.51 2.69
C GLN A 302 -17.61 10.29 1.88
N ASN A 303 -17.61 9.31 0.97
CA ASN A 303 -16.52 8.99 0.06
C ASN A 303 -16.27 10.18 -0.87
N ARG A 304 -17.33 10.68 -1.54
CA ARG A 304 -17.25 11.87 -2.40
C ARG A 304 -16.63 13.07 -1.67
N LYS A 305 -17.03 13.32 -0.40
CA LYS A 305 -16.47 14.40 0.42
C LYS A 305 -14.98 14.22 0.74
N ARG A 306 -14.49 12.99 0.93
CA ARG A 306 -13.05 12.71 1.13
C ARG A 306 -12.28 12.83 -0.18
N LEU A 307 -12.75 12.20 -1.26
CA LEU A 307 -12.10 12.22 -2.57
C LEU A 307 -12.00 13.64 -3.13
N TYR A 308 -13.05 14.48 -3.01
CA TYR A 308 -13.01 15.90 -3.40
C TYR A 308 -12.06 16.77 -2.56
N LYS A 309 -11.42 16.27 -1.49
CA LYS A 309 -10.28 16.94 -0.85
C LYS A 309 -8.98 16.58 -1.54
N VAL A 310 -8.77 15.28 -1.79
CA VAL A 310 -7.60 14.73 -2.49
C VAL A 310 -7.49 15.31 -3.90
N ILE A 311 -8.58 15.28 -4.68
CA ILE A 311 -8.64 15.84 -6.04
C ILE A 311 -8.21 17.31 -6.07
N ARG A 312 -8.59 18.12 -5.06
CA ARG A 312 -8.15 19.51 -4.96
C ARG A 312 -6.67 19.67 -4.62
N LYS A 313 -6.07 18.75 -3.86
CA LYS A 313 -4.61 18.73 -3.64
C LYS A 313 -3.86 18.39 -4.93
N LEU A 314 -4.35 17.40 -5.69
CA LEU A 314 -3.76 16.97 -6.97
C LEU A 314 -3.90 18.04 -8.07
N GLN A 315 -5.06 18.70 -8.17
CA GLN A 315 -5.26 19.83 -9.08
C GLN A 315 -4.34 21.01 -8.75
N ALA A 316 -4.13 21.30 -7.46
CA ALA A 316 -3.17 22.30 -7.04
C ALA A 316 -1.73 21.89 -7.47
N LEU A 317 -1.35 20.62 -7.34
CA LEU A 317 -0.04 20.13 -7.81
C LEU A 317 0.13 20.28 -9.33
N SER A 318 -0.88 19.96 -10.16
CA SER A 318 -0.81 20.20 -11.61
C SER A 318 -0.71 21.69 -11.98
N GLU A 319 -1.23 22.60 -11.14
CA GLU A 319 -1.05 24.05 -11.27
C GLU A 319 0.29 24.56 -10.67
N GLY A 320 1.19 23.67 -10.21
CA GLY A 320 2.45 24.04 -9.54
C GLY A 320 2.28 24.63 -8.13
N LEU A 321 1.08 24.50 -7.54
CA LEU A 321 0.74 24.91 -6.18
C LEU A 321 0.92 23.73 -5.21
N PHE A 322 2.16 23.56 -4.75
CA PHE A 322 2.48 22.61 -3.69
C PHE A 322 1.66 22.89 -2.42
N PRO A 323 1.10 21.86 -1.76
CA PRO A 323 0.49 22.01 -0.44
C PRO A 323 1.47 22.68 0.53
N GLU A 324 1.09 23.80 1.12
CA GLU A 324 1.70 24.20 2.39
C GLU A 324 1.29 23.13 3.41
N ASP A 325 2.26 22.50 4.07
CA ASP A 325 1.98 21.60 5.18
C ASP A 325 1.00 22.28 6.15
N ASP A 326 -0.07 21.58 6.54
CA ASP A 326 -0.98 21.99 7.62
C ASP A 326 -0.26 21.85 8.98
N ILE A 327 0.94 22.43 9.12
CA ILE A 327 1.72 22.49 10.35
C ILE A 327 0.84 23.21 11.37
N PRO A 328 0.41 22.53 12.45
CA PRO A 328 -0.53 23.13 13.38
C PRO A 328 0.07 24.43 13.93
N GLU A 329 -0.64 25.55 13.79
CA GLU A 329 -0.20 26.90 14.17
C GLU A 329 0.30 26.99 15.65
N LYS A 330 -0.06 25.99 16.46
CA LYS A 330 0.41 25.76 17.84
C LYS A 330 1.90 25.39 17.94
N ALA A 331 2.51 24.79 16.91
CA ALA A 331 3.94 24.46 16.87
C ALA A 331 4.83 25.71 16.74
N TYR A 332 4.32 26.79 16.14
CA TYR A 332 5.05 28.06 15.97
C TYR A 332 4.88 29.05 17.14
N ARG A 333 4.08 28.73 18.17
CA ARG A 333 3.95 29.56 19.37
C ARG A 333 5.12 29.37 20.34
N ASN A 334 6.31 29.77 19.92
CA ASN A 334 7.38 30.09 20.86
C ASN A 334 7.05 31.43 21.56
N PRO A 335 7.21 31.58 22.90
CA PRO A 335 6.59 32.70 23.64
C PRO A 335 7.29 34.07 23.52
N ARG A 336 8.14 34.29 22.50
CA ARG A 336 8.93 35.52 22.34
C ARG A 336 8.77 36.06 20.93
N GLY A 337 8.11 37.21 20.83
CA GLY A 337 7.69 37.80 19.56
C GLY A 337 8.88 38.21 18.68
N GLY A 338 8.94 37.63 17.49
CA GLY A 338 9.82 38.04 16.40
C GLY A 338 9.06 37.96 15.08
N ARG A 339 8.76 39.12 14.48
CA ARG A 339 8.08 39.20 13.19
C ARG A 339 9.07 38.78 12.09
N ARG A 340 8.81 37.68 11.37
CA ARG A 340 9.60 37.28 10.20
C ARG A 340 8.73 36.98 8.98
N VAL A 341 9.33 37.15 7.81
CA VAL A 341 8.67 37.32 6.51
C VAL A 341 8.40 35.96 5.86
N ARG A 342 7.21 35.82 5.25
CA ARG A 342 6.78 34.63 4.49
C ARG A 342 7.37 34.68 3.08
N MET A 343 8.37 33.85 2.78
CA MET A 343 8.79 33.61 1.39
C MET A 343 7.84 32.59 0.76
N LYS A 344 7.16 32.99 -0.33
CA LYS A 344 6.50 32.05 -1.24
C LYS A 344 7.57 31.49 -2.19
N LYS A 345 7.90 30.20 -2.09
CA LYS A 345 8.74 29.54 -3.11
C LYS A 345 7.84 29.20 -4.31
N ARG A 346 7.66 30.18 -5.21
CA ARG A 346 7.11 29.94 -6.55
C ARG A 346 8.25 29.47 -7.44
N LEU A 347 8.10 28.31 -8.09
CA LEU A 347 8.85 28.01 -9.30
C LEU A 347 8.29 28.91 -10.43
N SER A 348 9.16 29.48 -11.25
CA SER A 348 8.77 30.39 -12.33
C SER A 348 8.39 29.63 -13.59
N GLU A 349 7.21 29.89 -14.16
CA GLU A 349 6.66 29.25 -15.37
C GLU A 349 7.55 29.36 -16.63
N SER A 350 8.59 30.20 -16.60
CA SER A 350 9.42 30.60 -17.74
C SER A 350 10.37 29.54 -18.31
N GLN A 351 10.25 28.27 -17.93
CA GLN A 351 11.13 27.18 -18.43
C GLN A 351 10.39 25.98 -19.06
N LEU A 352 9.05 25.92 -19.00
CA LEU A 352 8.26 24.84 -19.59
C LEU A 352 7.64 25.18 -20.96
N GLN A 353 7.64 26.46 -21.36
CA GLN A 353 7.12 26.89 -22.66
C GLN A 353 8.24 27.34 -23.61
N ASN A 354 8.95 26.37 -24.21
CA ASN A 354 9.85 26.66 -25.33
C ASN A 354 10.07 25.43 -26.24
N LYS A 355 8.98 24.91 -26.86
CA LYS A 355 9.06 24.06 -28.08
C LYS A 355 7.72 23.95 -28.84
N THR A 356 7.14 25.09 -29.23
CA THR A 356 6.16 25.16 -30.33
C THR A 356 6.42 26.42 -31.15
N GLY A 357 7.06 26.25 -32.30
CA GLY A 357 7.50 27.35 -33.16
C GLY A 357 6.35 28.06 -33.87
N ARG A 358 6.45 29.39 -33.94
CA ARG A 358 5.62 30.28 -34.77
C ARG A 358 5.60 29.85 -36.25
N ALA A 359 4.43 29.97 -36.87
CA ALA A 359 4.29 30.70 -38.12
C ALA A 359 3.33 31.88 -37.86
N ALA A 360 3.57 33.02 -38.48
CA ALA A 360 2.80 34.25 -38.25
C ALA A 360 2.35 34.85 -39.59
N GLU A 361 1.15 35.42 -39.62
CA GLU A 361 0.74 36.42 -40.61
C GLU A 361 -0.23 37.42 -39.95
N GLU A 362 -0.18 38.68 -40.37
CA GLU A 362 -0.82 39.83 -39.73
C GLU A 362 -2.18 40.18 -40.34
N ALA A 363 -3.10 40.75 -39.55
CA ALA A 363 -4.00 41.83 -40.02
C ALA A 363 -4.78 42.55 -38.88
N SER A 364 -4.42 43.80 -38.64
CA SER A 364 -5.26 44.98 -38.33
C SER A 364 -6.59 44.85 -37.54
N CYS A 365 -6.67 45.58 -36.41
CA CYS A 365 -7.94 46.07 -35.82
C CYS A 365 -8.58 47.20 -36.69
N PRO A 366 -9.83 47.64 -36.43
CA PRO A 366 -10.08 48.62 -35.34
C PRO A 366 -11.38 48.41 -34.51
N ASP A 367 -11.38 49.05 -33.33
CA ASP A 367 -12.51 49.28 -32.39
C ASP A 367 -13.56 50.27 -32.99
N PRO A 368 -14.83 50.33 -32.52
CA PRO A 368 -15.11 51.31 -31.46
C PRO A 368 -16.26 50.98 -30.46
N SER A 369 -16.08 51.42 -29.20
CA SER A 369 -17.13 51.80 -28.22
C SER A 369 -17.56 53.28 -28.42
N PRO A 370 -18.52 53.95 -27.68
CA PRO A 370 -19.07 53.64 -26.34
C PRO A 370 -20.53 54.11 -25.99
N ALA A 371 -20.85 54.10 -24.67
CA ALA A 371 -21.96 54.78 -23.95
C ALA A 371 -23.37 54.13 -24.02
N SER A 372 -24.26 54.19 -23.02
CA SER A 372 -24.36 54.90 -21.72
C SER A 372 -25.18 54.03 -20.70
N ALA A 373 -25.56 54.38 -19.45
CA ALA A 373 -25.61 55.64 -18.67
C ALA A 373 -25.49 55.41 -17.13
N ARG A 374 -26.20 56.20 -16.30
CA ARG A 374 -26.26 56.16 -14.80
C ARG A 374 -27.72 56.16 -14.30
N ARG A 375 -28.00 55.64 -13.08
CA ARG A 375 -28.52 56.45 -11.93
C ARG A 375 -28.60 55.69 -10.59
N ARG A 376 -28.70 56.46 -9.49
CA ARG A 376 -28.75 56.06 -8.06
C ARG A 376 -30.08 56.50 -7.41
N ARG A 377 -30.31 56.04 -6.16
CA ARG A 377 -31.20 56.57 -5.07
C ARG A 377 -32.63 56.00 -5.00
N SER A 378 -33.34 55.98 -3.86
CA SER A 378 -33.03 55.72 -2.42
C SER A 378 -34.27 55.98 -1.53
N ALA A 379 -34.58 55.12 -0.54
CA ALA A 379 -35.58 55.30 0.55
C ALA A 379 -37.07 55.49 0.12
N GLY A 380 -38.10 55.18 0.92
CA GLY A 380 -38.21 54.50 2.23
C GLY A 380 -39.39 55.07 3.07
N ALA A 381 -40.21 54.24 3.73
CA ALA A 381 -41.08 54.59 4.87
C ALA A 381 -41.86 53.38 5.45
N ASP A 382 -41.79 53.24 6.78
CA ASP A 382 -42.65 52.45 7.71
C ASP A 382 -43.92 53.29 8.10
N PRO A 383 -44.95 52.84 8.89
CA PRO A 383 -44.87 52.11 10.19
C PRO A 383 -46.06 51.10 10.45
N ALA A 384 -46.38 50.53 11.63
CA ALA A 384 -46.00 50.77 13.05
C ALA A 384 -46.13 49.51 13.97
N MET A 385 -45.61 49.61 15.21
CA MET A 385 -45.69 48.64 16.33
C MET A 385 -46.82 48.97 17.34
N PRO A 386 -47.17 48.08 18.30
CA PRO A 386 -46.58 48.12 19.67
C PRO A 386 -46.26 46.71 20.24
N ARG A 387 -45.13 46.39 20.89
CA ARG A 387 -44.41 46.94 22.07
C ARG A 387 -45.08 46.63 23.42
N GLU A 388 -44.47 45.71 24.20
CA GLU A 388 -44.25 45.90 25.65
C GLU A 388 -43.15 44.98 26.25
N GLN A 389 -42.61 45.43 27.38
CA GLN A 389 -41.53 44.90 28.26
C GLN A 389 -41.76 45.59 29.63
N PRO A 390 -41.24 45.16 30.82
CA PRO A 390 -39.85 44.74 31.02
C PRO A 390 -39.52 43.77 32.19
N GLY A 391 -38.22 43.43 32.32
CA GLY A 391 -37.50 43.54 33.61
C GLY A 391 -37.23 42.28 34.45
N GLY A 392 -36.00 42.20 35.01
CA GLY A 392 -35.66 41.24 36.10
C GLY A 392 -34.20 40.78 36.13
N ARG A 393 -33.34 41.43 36.95
CA ARG A 393 -31.96 40.96 37.25
C ARG A 393 -31.97 40.00 38.46
N GLY A 394 -31.10 38.97 38.50
CA GLY A 394 -30.66 38.45 39.82
C GLY A 394 -30.04 37.05 39.96
N ARG A 395 -28.70 37.01 40.07
CA ARG A 395 -27.87 36.17 40.98
C ARG A 395 -27.97 34.61 41.01
N ARG A 396 -26.78 34.03 40.79
CA ARG A 396 -26.08 32.98 41.59
C ARG A 396 -26.83 31.68 41.98
N GLY A 397 -26.32 30.55 41.48
CA GLY A 397 -26.50 29.24 42.10
C GLY A 397 -25.74 28.12 41.40
N ALA A 398 -24.56 27.74 41.90
CA ALA A 398 -23.96 26.44 41.60
C ALA A 398 -24.49 25.39 42.58
N PRO A 399 -24.48 24.10 42.22
CA PRO A 399 -23.48 23.28 42.89
C PRO A 399 -22.78 22.23 42.00
N ARG A 400 -21.53 21.95 42.35
CA ARG A 400 -20.78 20.76 41.92
C ARG A 400 -21.44 19.49 42.48
N ARG A 401 -21.40 18.38 41.72
CA ARG A 401 -21.11 17.05 42.31
C ARG A 401 -20.18 16.23 41.42
N ARG A 402 -19.41 15.35 42.05
CA ARG A 402 -18.22 14.67 41.49
C ARG A 402 -18.56 13.26 40.98
N ARG A 403 -17.72 12.78 40.04
CA ARG A 403 -17.53 11.34 39.73
C ARG A 403 -17.23 10.54 41.01
N ARG A 404 -17.65 9.26 41.06
CA ARG A 404 -16.82 8.09 41.44
C ARG A 404 -17.55 6.77 41.05
N PRO A 405 -16.87 5.59 41.06
CA PRO A 405 -17.14 4.52 40.09
C PRO A 405 -17.95 3.35 40.65
N TRP A 406 -18.41 2.48 39.75
CA TRP A 406 -19.04 1.20 40.10
C TRP A 406 -17.99 0.10 40.19
N ALA A 407 -17.88 -0.54 41.36
CA ALA A 407 -17.15 -1.79 41.53
C ALA A 407 -17.77 -2.62 42.67
N GLY A 408 -17.98 -3.91 42.41
CA GLY A 408 -18.07 -4.95 43.44
C GLY A 408 -19.41 -5.13 44.18
N ALA A 409 -20.11 -6.22 43.84
CA ALA A 409 -20.94 -6.96 44.79
C ALA A 409 -20.53 -8.44 44.75
N ARG A 410 -19.90 -8.93 45.83
CA ARG A 410 -19.68 -10.37 46.05
C ARG A 410 -20.92 -10.95 46.72
N ALA A 411 -21.40 -12.10 46.23
CA ALA A 411 -22.19 -13.04 47.03
C ALA A 411 -21.30 -14.22 47.45
N LYS A 412 -21.61 -14.86 48.58
CA LYS A 412 -20.76 -15.88 49.23
C LYS A 412 -20.90 -17.28 48.65
N ALA A 413 -19.91 -18.12 48.96
CA ALA A 413 -19.83 -19.53 48.59
C ALA A 413 -20.78 -20.44 49.40
N ALA A 414 -20.97 -21.66 48.89
CA ALA A 414 -21.30 -22.86 49.66
C ALA A 414 -20.50 -24.06 49.09
N ASP A 415 -19.97 -24.90 49.96
CA ASP A 415 -19.15 -26.08 49.65
C ASP A 415 -19.92 -27.23 48.97
N GLY A 416 -19.21 -28.15 48.29
CA GLY A 416 -19.84 -29.35 47.70
C GLY A 416 -18.92 -30.31 46.94
N GLN A 417 -18.07 -31.04 47.66
CA GLN A 417 -17.27 -32.23 47.28
C GLN A 417 -17.47 -32.91 45.90
N ALA A 418 -16.34 -33.24 45.26
CA ALA A 418 -16.28 -34.17 44.12
C ALA A 418 -16.43 -35.65 44.52
N PRO A 419 -17.11 -36.49 43.72
CA PRO A 419 -17.12 -37.95 43.89
C PRO A 419 -16.04 -38.66 43.05
N LYS A 420 -15.47 -39.71 43.64
CA LYS A 420 -14.38 -40.53 43.07
C LYS A 420 -14.84 -41.49 41.96
N ALA A 421 -13.88 -41.92 41.14
CA ALA A 421 -14.04 -42.96 40.13
C ALA A 421 -14.60 -44.28 40.68
N LYS A 422 -15.43 -44.97 39.88
CA LYS A 422 -15.78 -46.39 40.08
C LYS A 422 -15.37 -47.21 38.86
N ARG A 423 -14.38 -48.09 39.05
CA ARG A 423 -14.14 -49.27 38.20
C ARG A 423 -15.42 -50.09 38.09
N LYS A 424 -15.79 -50.54 36.88
CA LYS A 424 -16.63 -51.73 36.70
C LYS A 424 -15.74 -52.91 36.34
N ARG A 425 -15.85 -53.99 37.11
CA ARG A 425 -15.34 -55.32 36.74
C ARG A 425 -16.23 -55.89 35.64
N ALA A 426 -15.64 -56.53 34.63
CA ALA A 426 -16.33 -57.58 33.88
C ALA A 426 -16.12 -58.91 34.61
N LEU A 427 -17.12 -59.78 34.61
CA LEU A 427 -16.99 -61.15 35.13
C LEU A 427 -16.40 -62.06 34.04
N GLU A 428 -15.43 -62.88 34.42
CA GLU A 428 -15.19 -64.16 33.74
C GLU A 428 -16.26 -65.17 34.20
N GLY A 429 -16.70 -66.04 33.29
CA GLY A 429 -17.82 -66.95 33.57
C GLY A 429 -18.07 -67.96 32.45
N GLN A 430 -17.13 -68.92 32.34
CA GLN A 430 -17.26 -70.26 31.73
C GLN A 430 -18.37 -70.53 30.70
N LYS A 431 -17.94 -70.89 29.48
CA LYS A 431 -18.10 -72.27 29.00
C LYS A 431 -16.99 -72.64 28.02
#